data_AF-A0A538K111-F1
#
_entry.id   AF-A0A538K111-F1
#
_cell.length_a   1.000
_cell.length_b   1.000
_cell.length_c   1.000
_cell.angle_alpha   90.00
_cell.angle_beta   90.00
_cell.angle_gamma   90.00
#
_symmetry.space_group_name_H-M   'P 1'
#
loop_
_entity.id
_entity.type
_entity.pdbx_description
1 polymer ?
#
loop_
_entity_poly.entity_id
_entity_poly.type
_entity_poly.pdbx_seq_one_letter_code
_entity_poly.pdbx_strand_id
1 'polypeptide(L)'
;MTALAIVFWSSVALIVYAHLGYPLLLSLLARLRGPQEFRWPQDLALPTVSVIVPAYAEEEVIQQRIANLHDEIAFPRSKLEVIVACDGSPDRTAQRAREAGADLVLELPRGGSTNQEGLYWRYELAMRARESRLRSVTGGNGAIYATRRDAYVEVDPVMGHDLSFPFTLVKRGWLALYNPAAVASEKMVPSLEGEFARKRRMMAHTWPIVLQGGLLSPRGYGAVYAFMIFSHRVLRYITPFLHLVALGTAIALIGQGWVYIAAVVIQGAVLLGALAAALIRWRPLLIARYYVLTTASLAAGLWDWLRHGVDPGWEPAEGTR
;
A
#
# COMPACT_ATOMS: atom_id res chain seq x y z
N MET A 1 27.03 8.19 -27.69
CA MET A 1 25.97 8.76 -26.84
C MET A 1 26.61 9.63 -25.78
N THR A 2 26.10 10.84 -25.54
CA THR A 2 26.58 11.70 -24.45
C THR A 2 26.18 11.12 -23.09
N ALA A 3 26.90 11.47 -22.01
CA ALA A 3 26.54 11.03 -20.66
C ALA A 3 25.10 11.43 -20.28
N LEU A 4 24.67 12.64 -20.65
CA LEU A 4 23.29 13.11 -20.47
C LEU A 4 22.27 12.25 -21.20
N ALA A 5 22.57 11.80 -22.43
CA ALA A 5 21.68 10.92 -23.18
C ALA A 5 21.51 9.56 -22.49
N ILE A 6 22.58 9.01 -21.90
CA ILE A 6 22.51 7.77 -21.12
C ILE A 6 21.61 7.95 -19.90
N VAL A 7 21.76 9.06 -19.17
CA VAL A 7 20.92 9.37 -17.99
C VAL A 7 19.45 9.56 -18.37
N PHE A 8 19.18 10.27 -19.47
CA PHE A 8 17.82 10.44 -20.01
C PHE A 8 17.18 9.08 -20.31
N TRP A 9 17.83 8.28 -21.16
CA TRP A 9 17.29 6.99 -21.58
C TRP A 9 17.16 5.99 -20.44
N SER A 10 18.10 6.01 -19.48
CA SER A 10 18.02 5.18 -18.27
C SER A 10 16.81 5.57 -17.43
N SER A 11 16.59 6.87 -17.20
CA SER A 11 15.42 7.36 -16.43
C SER A 11 14.11 6.96 -17.10
N VAL A 12 13.99 7.19 -18.42
CA VAL A 12 12.80 6.79 -19.20
C VAL A 12 12.59 5.28 -19.16
N ALA A 13 13.64 4.48 -19.35
CA ALA A 13 13.56 3.03 -19.33
C ALA A 13 13.11 2.51 -17.96
N LEU A 14 13.62 3.07 -16.86
CA LEU A 14 13.24 2.70 -15.50
C LEU A 14 11.78 3.07 -15.19
N ILE A 15 11.30 4.24 -15.62
CA ILE A 15 9.90 4.64 -15.48
C ILE A 15 8.99 3.68 -16.23
N VAL A 16 9.29 3.43 -17.51
CA VAL A 16 8.50 2.52 -18.37
C VAL A 16 8.53 1.10 -17.79
N TYR A 17 9.68 0.64 -17.33
CA TYR A 17 9.82 -0.66 -16.69
C TYR A 17 8.98 -0.75 -15.41
N ALA A 18 9.03 0.22 -14.51
CA ALA A 18 8.28 0.18 -13.24
C ALA A 18 6.75 0.11 -13.43
N HIS A 19 6.23 0.78 -14.46
CA HIS A 19 4.78 0.91 -14.70
C HIS A 19 4.23 -0.14 -15.66
N LEU A 20 5.02 -0.58 -16.65
CA LEU A 20 4.58 -1.50 -17.70
C LEU A 20 5.43 -2.77 -17.74
N GLY A 21 6.76 -2.63 -17.75
CA GLY A 21 7.68 -3.76 -17.89
C GLY A 21 7.57 -4.78 -16.76
N TYR A 22 7.58 -4.34 -15.50
CA TYR A 22 7.48 -5.21 -14.34
C TYR A 22 6.13 -5.93 -14.25
N PRO A 23 4.96 -5.28 -14.39
CA PRO A 23 3.67 -5.98 -14.43
C PRO A 23 3.58 -7.04 -15.52
N LEU A 24 4.10 -6.76 -16.72
CA LEU A 24 4.13 -7.71 -17.84
C LEU A 24 5.06 -8.89 -17.54
N LEU A 25 6.27 -8.62 -17.07
CA LEU A 25 7.25 -9.63 -16.68
C LEU A 25 6.71 -10.50 -15.55
N LEU A 26 6.14 -9.90 -14.51
CA LEU A 26 5.54 -10.62 -13.39
C LEU A 26 4.37 -11.50 -13.86
N SER A 27 3.54 -11.01 -14.79
CA SER A 27 2.45 -11.79 -15.38
C SER A 27 2.96 -12.99 -16.18
N LEU A 28 4.05 -12.80 -16.94
CA LEU A 28 4.72 -13.88 -17.66
C LEU A 28 5.31 -14.90 -16.69
N LEU A 29 6.10 -14.47 -15.70
CA LEU A 29 6.71 -15.35 -14.70
C LEU A 29 5.67 -16.12 -13.88
N ALA A 30 4.59 -15.45 -13.47
CA ALA A 30 3.48 -16.08 -12.75
C ALA A 30 2.72 -17.10 -13.63
N ARG A 31 2.66 -16.89 -14.94
CA ARG A 31 2.08 -17.87 -15.89
C ARG A 31 3.01 -19.07 -16.10
N LEU A 32 4.31 -18.83 -16.24
CA LEU A 32 5.32 -19.89 -16.48
C LEU A 32 5.52 -20.79 -15.26
N ARG A 33 5.45 -20.25 -14.04
CA ARG A 33 5.62 -21.02 -12.80
C ARG A 33 4.42 -21.93 -12.48
N GLY A 34 3.29 -21.74 -13.15
CA GLY A 34 2.02 -22.39 -12.81
C GLY A 34 1.40 -21.84 -11.52
N PRO A 35 0.13 -22.20 -11.22
CA PRO A 35 -0.49 -21.85 -9.95
C PRO A 35 0.28 -22.52 -8.80
N GLN A 36 0.76 -21.73 -7.85
CA GLN A 36 1.19 -22.27 -6.57
C GLN A 36 -0.08 -22.68 -5.80
N GLU A 37 -0.51 -23.93 -5.96
CA GLU A 37 -1.56 -24.50 -5.12
C GLU A 37 -1.02 -24.65 -3.70
N PHE A 38 -1.40 -23.74 -2.82
CA PHE A 38 -1.15 -23.90 -1.41
C PHE A 38 -2.07 -25.01 -0.90
N ARG A 39 -1.51 -26.20 -0.71
CA ARG A 39 -2.22 -27.32 -0.08
C ARG A 39 -2.32 -27.04 1.40
N TRP A 40 -3.48 -26.55 1.83
CA TRP A 40 -3.83 -26.52 3.24
C TRP A 40 -3.81 -27.96 3.77
N PRO A 41 -3.11 -28.24 4.87
CA PRO A 41 -3.18 -29.54 5.50
C PRO A 41 -4.65 -29.81 5.86
N GLN A 42 -5.21 -30.92 5.37
CA GLN A 42 -6.63 -31.23 5.56
C GLN A 42 -6.94 -31.69 6.99
N ASP A 43 -5.93 -32.18 7.71
CA ASP A 43 -6.06 -32.78 9.04
C ASP A 43 -5.56 -31.86 10.17
N LEU A 44 -5.49 -30.55 9.94
CA LEU A 44 -5.14 -29.62 11.01
C LEU A 44 -6.33 -29.45 11.95
N ALA A 45 -6.13 -29.80 13.23
CA ALA A 45 -7.03 -29.35 14.29
C ALA A 45 -7.17 -27.82 14.21
N LEU A 46 -8.41 -27.32 14.26
CA LEU A 46 -8.67 -25.89 14.18
C LEU A 46 -7.85 -25.14 15.26
N PRO A 47 -7.05 -24.13 14.89
CA PRO A 47 -6.28 -23.36 15.86
C PRO A 47 -7.21 -22.46 16.69
N THR A 48 -6.70 -21.94 17.80
CA THR A 48 -7.31 -20.77 18.43
C THR A 48 -6.95 -19.53 17.61
N VAL A 49 -7.94 -18.68 17.34
CA VAL A 49 -7.81 -17.47 16.52
C VAL A 49 -8.22 -16.27 17.36
N SER A 50 -7.34 -15.27 17.42
CA SER A 50 -7.66 -13.95 17.98
C SER A 50 -7.89 -12.97 16.82
N VAL A 51 -9.08 -12.39 16.73
CA VAL A 51 -9.43 -11.33 15.79
C VAL A 51 -9.31 -10.01 16.51
N ILE A 52 -8.39 -9.16 16.05
CA ILE A 52 -8.17 -7.82 16.60
C ILE A 52 -8.88 -6.81 15.69
N VAL A 53 -9.84 -6.07 16.27
CA VAL A 53 -10.61 -5.03 15.60
C VAL A 53 -10.12 -3.68 16.12
N PRO A 54 -9.23 -2.96 15.39
CA PRO A 54 -8.93 -1.57 15.70
C PRO A 54 -10.18 -0.72 15.42
N ALA A 55 -10.53 0.17 16.35
CA ALA A 55 -11.74 0.98 16.25
C ALA A 55 -11.49 2.42 16.74
N TYR A 56 -11.93 3.41 15.96
CA TYR A 56 -11.92 4.82 16.32
C TYR A 56 -13.20 5.51 15.88
N ALA A 57 -13.99 5.99 16.85
CA ALA A 57 -15.27 6.64 16.57
C ALA A 57 -16.25 5.77 15.74
N GLU A 58 -16.40 4.50 16.13
CA GLU A 58 -17.17 3.47 15.43
C GLU A 58 -18.44 3.06 16.20
N GLU A 59 -18.97 3.94 17.08
CA GLU A 59 -20.09 3.59 17.96
C GLU A 59 -21.33 3.09 17.21
N GLU A 60 -21.56 3.56 15.99
CA GLU A 60 -22.70 3.19 15.16
C GLU A 60 -22.60 1.76 14.58
N VAL A 61 -21.37 1.25 14.38
CA VAL A 61 -21.15 0.00 13.61
C VAL A 61 -20.44 -1.10 14.40
N ILE A 62 -19.80 -0.79 15.52
CA ILE A 62 -18.96 -1.74 16.26
C ILE A 62 -19.76 -2.96 16.76
N GLN A 63 -21.01 -2.76 17.19
CA GLN A 63 -21.88 -3.84 17.65
C GLN A 63 -22.18 -4.83 16.52
N GLN A 64 -22.53 -4.32 15.34
CA GLN A 64 -22.76 -5.14 14.16
C GLN A 64 -21.49 -5.90 13.75
N ARG A 65 -20.32 -5.26 13.83
CA ARG A 65 -19.05 -5.90 13.49
C ARG A 65 -18.76 -7.09 14.41
N ILE A 66 -19.01 -6.96 15.71
CA ILE A 66 -18.81 -8.03 16.69
C ILE A 66 -19.82 -9.16 16.49
N ALA A 67 -21.11 -8.82 16.27
CA ALA A 67 -22.15 -9.80 15.97
C ALA A 67 -21.78 -10.62 14.72
N ASN A 68 -21.29 -9.98 13.65
CA ASN A 68 -20.83 -10.70 12.46
C ASN A 68 -19.70 -11.69 12.78
N LEU A 69 -18.77 -11.33 13.67
CA LEU A 69 -17.65 -12.22 14.04
C LEU A 69 -18.11 -13.43 14.87
N HIS A 70 -19.10 -13.25 15.75
CA HIS A 70 -19.60 -14.32 16.61
C HIS A 70 -20.63 -15.22 15.94
N ASP A 71 -21.55 -14.63 15.18
CA ASP A 71 -22.79 -15.28 14.77
C ASP A 71 -22.76 -15.72 13.30
N GLU A 72 -22.05 -14.99 12.44
CA GLU A 72 -22.05 -15.24 10.99
C GLU A 72 -20.83 -16.02 10.49
N ILE A 73 -19.73 -16.05 11.26
CA ILE A 73 -18.53 -16.81 10.89
C ILE A 73 -18.71 -18.27 11.34
N ALA A 74 -18.58 -19.21 10.39
CA ALA A 74 -18.55 -20.64 10.65
C ALA A 74 -17.23 -21.09 11.32
N PHE A 75 -16.96 -20.62 12.54
CA PHE A 75 -15.79 -20.97 13.35
C PHE A 75 -16.21 -21.24 14.81
N PRO A 76 -15.67 -22.25 15.51
CA PRO A 76 -16.09 -22.56 16.87
C PRO A 76 -15.82 -21.41 17.84
N ARG A 77 -16.86 -20.94 18.54
CA ARG A 77 -16.74 -19.83 19.50
C ARG A 77 -15.73 -20.09 20.61
N SER A 78 -15.59 -21.35 21.05
CA SER A 78 -14.59 -21.76 22.05
C SER A 78 -13.12 -21.64 21.58
N LYS A 79 -12.91 -21.40 20.28
CA LYS A 79 -11.60 -21.20 19.66
C LYS A 79 -11.44 -19.81 19.06
N LEU A 80 -12.44 -18.93 19.18
CA LEU A 80 -12.41 -17.57 18.67
C LEU A 80 -12.31 -16.60 19.85
N GLU A 81 -11.38 -15.67 19.77
CA GLU A 81 -11.24 -14.54 20.68
C GLU A 81 -11.41 -13.25 19.86
N VAL A 82 -12.31 -12.37 20.27
CA VAL A 82 -12.55 -11.07 19.64
C VAL A 82 -12.04 -9.98 20.57
N ILE A 83 -10.95 -9.32 20.14
CA ILE A 83 -10.32 -8.21 20.85
C ILE A 83 -10.65 -6.92 20.11
N VAL A 84 -11.21 -5.93 20.80
CA VAL A 84 -11.43 -4.59 20.25
C VAL A 84 -10.39 -3.66 20.82
N ALA A 85 -9.60 -3.03 19.96
CA ALA A 85 -8.61 -2.03 20.31
C ALA A 85 -9.16 -0.64 19.97
N CYS A 86 -9.75 0.02 20.97
CA CYS A 86 -10.30 1.37 20.85
C CYS A 86 -9.19 2.41 20.91
N ASP A 87 -8.97 3.10 19.80
CA ASP A 87 -7.81 3.92 19.58
C ASP A 87 -8.03 5.41 19.94
N GLY A 88 -8.21 5.70 21.24
CA GLY A 88 -8.51 7.05 21.71
C GLY A 88 -9.87 7.57 21.23
N SER A 89 -10.85 6.67 21.09
CA SER A 89 -12.20 7.00 20.61
C SER A 89 -12.88 8.06 21.48
N PRO A 90 -13.45 9.13 20.90
CA PRO A 90 -14.13 10.19 21.65
C PRO A 90 -15.59 9.85 22.02
N ASP A 91 -16.08 8.69 21.61
CA ASP A 91 -17.49 8.30 21.62
C ASP A 91 -17.72 6.99 22.42
N ARG A 92 -18.92 6.39 22.32
CA ARG A 92 -19.27 5.19 23.09
C ARG A 92 -18.77 3.88 22.46
N THR A 93 -17.80 3.92 21.54
CA THR A 93 -17.27 2.72 20.85
C THR A 93 -16.84 1.63 21.83
N ALA A 94 -16.03 1.97 22.84
CA ALA A 94 -15.52 0.99 23.81
C ALA A 94 -16.63 0.36 24.66
N GLN A 95 -17.59 1.18 25.10
CA GLN A 95 -18.76 0.70 25.84
C GLN A 95 -19.59 -0.26 24.98
N ARG A 96 -19.92 0.15 23.75
CA ARG A 96 -20.74 -0.66 22.83
C ARG A 96 -20.07 -1.96 22.45
N ALA A 97 -18.74 -1.97 22.32
CA ALA A 97 -17.97 -3.19 22.08
C ALA A 97 -18.11 -4.21 23.23
N ARG A 98 -18.04 -3.74 24.48
CA ARG A 98 -18.26 -4.58 25.67
C ARG A 98 -19.68 -5.12 25.71
N GLU A 99 -20.67 -4.26 25.46
CA GLU A 99 -22.10 -4.64 25.44
C GLU A 99 -22.41 -5.69 24.35
N ALA A 100 -21.71 -5.64 23.22
CA ALA A 100 -21.82 -6.63 22.14
C ALA A 100 -21.07 -7.95 22.42
N GLY A 101 -20.37 -8.06 23.56
CA GLY A 101 -19.72 -9.29 24.00
C GLY A 101 -18.32 -9.53 23.45
N ALA A 102 -17.58 -8.48 23.09
CA ALA A 102 -16.14 -8.63 22.81
C ALA A 102 -15.41 -9.25 24.02
N ASP A 103 -14.50 -10.20 23.78
CA ASP A 103 -13.80 -10.93 24.83
C ASP A 103 -12.80 -10.03 25.59
N LEU A 104 -12.22 -9.05 24.89
CA LEU A 104 -11.33 -8.04 25.47
C LEU A 104 -11.52 -6.69 24.75
N VAL A 105 -11.60 -5.61 25.52
CA VAL A 105 -11.64 -4.24 25.00
C VAL A 105 -10.48 -3.44 25.59
N LEU A 106 -9.56 -3.03 24.74
CA LEU A 106 -8.40 -2.21 25.08
C LEU A 106 -8.69 -0.76 24.71
N GLU A 107 -8.52 0.15 25.66
CA GLU A 107 -8.57 1.59 25.39
C GLU A 107 -7.14 2.10 25.30
N LEU A 108 -6.72 2.42 24.07
CA LEU A 108 -5.36 2.80 23.71
C LEU A 108 -5.27 4.31 23.45
N PRO A 109 -4.08 4.91 23.59
CA PRO A 109 -3.81 6.24 23.05
C PRO A 109 -3.87 6.19 21.52
N ARG A 110 -4.27 7.31 20.90
CA ARG A 110 -4.50 7.45 19.46
C ARG A 110 -3.31 7.02 18.57
N GLY A 111 -3.58 6.18 17.58
CA GLY A 111 -2.70 5.51 16.61
C GLY A 111 -3.56 4.85 15.50
N GLY A 112 -3.80 5.57 14.41
CA GLY A 112 -4.89 5.23 13.49
C GLY A 112 -4.71 3.96 12.62
N SER A 113 -5.77 3.60 11.88
CA SER A 113 -5.76 2.68 10.72
C SER A 113 -6.84 3.04 9.68
N THR A 114 -6.52 3.29 8.40
CA THR A 114 -7.50 3.53 7.30
C THR A 114 -6.85 3.30 5.92
N ASN A 115 -7.50 2.58 5.01
CA ASN A 115 -7.18 2.49 3.57
C ASN A 115 -8.46 2.35 2.75
N GLN A 116 -8.49 2.80 1.46
CA GLN A 116 -9.63 2.70 0.52
C GLN A 116 -9.18 2.98 -0.94
N GLU A 117 -9.50 2.18 -1.98
CA GLU A 117 -9.43 2.64 -3.40
C GLU A 117 -10.13 1.68 -4.43
N GLY A 118 -10.48 2.21 -5.62
CA GLY A 118 -11.25 1.53 -6.70
C GLY A 118 -10.42 0.81 -7.78
N LEU A 119 -10.38 1.30 -9.04
CA LEU A 119 -9.75 0.60 -10.19
C LEU A 119 -8.23 0.38 -10.04
N TYR A 120 -7.50 1.38 -9.50
CA TYR A 120 -6.08 1.23 -9.15
C TYR A 120 -5.88 0.10 -8.12
N TRP A 121 -6.79 -0.01 -7.17
CA TRP A 121 -6.76 -1.11 -6.20
C TRP A 121 -6.98 -2.46 -6.82
N ARG A 122 -7.92 -2.60 -7.78
CA ARG A 122 -8.07 -3.84 -8.56
C ARG A 122 -6.77 -4.23 -9.27
N TYR A 123 -6.06 -3.24 -9.81
CA TYR A 123 -4.74 -3.45 -10.40
C TYR A 123 -3.70 -3.87 -9.35
N GLU A 124 -3.61 -3.21 -8.20
CA GLU A 124 -2.70 -3.57 -7.10
C GLU A 124 -2.99 -4.95 -6.51
N LEU A 125 -4.26 -5.32 -6.34
CA LEU A 125 -4.68 -6.65 -5.90
C LEU A 125 -4.28 -7.72 -6.93
N ALA A 126 -4.45 -7.45 -8.23
CA ALA A 126 -4.00 -8.36 -9.28
C ALA A 126 -2.46 -8.49 -9.28
N MET A 127 -1.73 -7.41 -9.02
CA MET A 127 -0.28 -7.46 -8.83
C MET A 127 0.08 -8.34 -7.63
N ARG A 128 -0.50 -8.09 -6.46
CA ARG A 128 -0.27 -8.88 -5.23
C ARG A 128 -0.60 -10.37 -5.44
N ALA A 129 -1.66 -10.70 -6.16
CA ALA A 129 -1.99 -12.08 -6.49
C ALA A 129 -0.87 -12.75 -7.31
N ARG A 130 -0.30 -12.06 -8.30
CA ARG A 130 0.82 -12.57 -9.11
C ARG A 130 2.13 -12.63 -8.32
N GLU A 131 2.38 -11.65 -7.46
CA GLU A 131 3.53 -11.65 -6.55
C GLU A 131 3.48 -12.81 -5.56
N SER A 132 2.30 -13.06 -4.98
CA SER A 132 2.07 -14.18 -4.08
C SER A 132 2.28 -15.53 -4.78
N ARG A 133 1.87 -15.66 -6.05
CA ARG A 133 2.13 -16.87 -6.86
C ARG A 133 3.62 -17.07 -7.14
N LEU A 134 4.37 -15.98 -7.29
CA LEU A 134 5.80 -16.04 -7.55
C LEU A 134 6.59 -16.30 -6.27
N ARG A 135 6.28 -15.61 -5.17
CA ARG A 135 6.97 -15.81 -3.89
C ARG A 135 6.16 -15.31 -2.70
N SER A 136 5.94 -14.01 -2.62
CA SER A 136 5.27 -13.34 -1.51
C SER A 136 4.82 -11.96 -1.98
N VAL A 137 3.74 -11.45 -1.40
CA VAL A 137 3.32 -10.05 -1.63
C VAL A 137 4.39 -9.11 -1.11
N THR A 138 4.61 -7.99 -1.81
CA THR A 138 5.55 -6.95 -1.38
C THR A 138 4.89 -5.84 -0.56
N GLY A 139 3.60 -5.98 -0.29
CA GLY A 139 2.75 -5.06 0.47
C GLY A 139 1.41 -5.73 0.77
N GLY A 140 0.99 -5.66 2.03
CA GLY A 140 -0.23 -6.24 2.58
C GLY A 140 -1.43 -5.31 2.46
N ASN A 141 -2.55 -5.75 3.01
CA ASN A 141 -3.80 -4.99 3.08
C ASN A 141 -4.21 -4.82 4.54
N GLY A 142 -4.23 -3.59 5.05
CA GLY A 142 -4.67 -3.30 6.41
C GLY A 142 -6.13 -3.63 6.69
N ALA A 143 -6.97 -3.75 5.65
CA ALA A 143 -8.38 -4.10 5.79
C ALA A 143 -8.60 -5.49 6.42
N ILE A 144 -7.77 -6.45 6.03
CA ILE A 144 -7.83 -7.83 6.51
C ILE A 144 -6.50 -8.54 6.19
N TYR A 145 -5.87 -9.07 7.23
CA TYR A 145 -4.75 -9.99 7.13
C TYR A 145 -4.72 -10.90 8.36
N ALA A 146 -3.99 -12.00 8.26
CA ALA A 146 -3.74 -12.91 9.37
C ALA A 146 -2.25 -13.26 9.41
N THR A 147 -1.73 -13.45 10.61
CA THR A 147 -0.38 -13.98 10.83
C THR A 147 -0.44 -15.04 11.92
N ARG A 148 0.52 -15.97 11.91
CA ARG A 148 0.65 -16.92 13.01
C ARG A 148 1.16 -16.19 14.24
N ARG A 149 0.66 -16.56 15.42
CA ARG A 149 1.09 -15.96 16.70
C ARG A 149 2.59 -16.06 16.92
N ASP A 150 3.19 -17.21 16.60
CA ASP A 150 4.64 -17.44 16.70
C ASP A 150 5.47 -16.73 15.62
N ALA A 151 4.83 -16.29 14.54
CA ALA A 151 5.44 -15.47 13.51
C ALA A 151 5.20 -13.97 13.72
N TYR A 152 4.36 -13.57 14.68
CA TYR A 152 4.03 -12.17 14.93
C TYR A 152 5.29 -11.41 15.33
N VAL A 153 5.40 -10.18 14.84
CA VAL A 153 6.55 -9.32 15.04
C VAL A 153 6.04 -7.98 15.51
N GLU A 154 6.51 -7.52 16.66
CA GLU A 154 6.31 -6.15 17.07
C GLU A 154 7.15 -5.26 16.15
N VAL A 155 6.48 -4.32 15.50
CA VAL A 155 7.11 -3.27 14.71
C VAL A 155 6.87 -1.94 15.39
N ASP A 156 7.78 -1.01 15.16
CA ASP A 156 7.55 0.38 15.53
C ASP A 156 6.18 0.83 14.95
N PRO A 157 5.28 1.40 15.76
CA PRO A 157 3.96 1.85 15.30
C PRO A 157 4.01 2.76 14.05
N VAL A 158 5.06 3.58 13.89
CA VAL A 158 5.26 4.43 12.71
C VAL A 158 5.38 3.61 11.42
N MET A 159 5.87 2.37 11.51
CA MET A 159 6.07 1.50 10.36
C MET A 159 4.77 0.89 9.84
N GLY A 160 3.70 0.85 10.66
CA GLY A 160 2.44 0.17 10.34
C GLY A 160 2.64 -1.31 9.96
N HIS A 161 1.56 -2.04 9.66
CA HIS A 161 1.66 -3.46 9.26
C HIS A 161 1.64 -3.64 7.74
N ASP A 162 0.93 -2.78 7.02
CA ASP A 162 0.64 -2.93 5.59
C ASP A 162 1.90 -3.08 4.74
N LEU A 163 2.92 -2.25 4.97
CA LEU A 163 4.17 -2.36 4.22
C LEU A 163 5.23 -3.17 4.98
N SER A 164 5.29 -3.08 6.31
CA SER A 164 6.39 -3.65 7.09
C SER A 164 6.33 -5.17 7.25
N PHE A 165 5.13 -5.73 7.48
CA PHE A 165 4.97 -7.16 7.78
C PHE A 165 5.43 -8.07 6.64
N PRO A 166 5.03 -7.85 5.37
CA PRO A 166 5.37 -8.79 4.30
C PRO A 166 6.88 -9.01 4.16
N PHE A 167 7.67 -7.95 4.09
CA PHE A 167 9.11 -8.12 3.92
C PHE A 167 9.80 -8.55 5.23
N THR A 168 9.28 -8.15 6.40
CA THR A 168 9.84 -8.58 7.69
C THR A 168 9.67 -10.09 7.90
N LEU A 169 8.48 -10.61 7.58
CA LEU A 169 8.19 -12.04 7.64
C LEU A 169 9.03 -12.84 6.64
N VAL A 170 9.17 -12.34 5.40
CA VAL A 170 10.03 -12.98 4.39
C VAL A 170 11.49 -13.06 4.86
N LYS A 171 12.02 -12.01 5.50
CA LYS A 171 13.38 -12.05 6.08
C LYS A 171 13.54 -13.07 7.20
N ARG A 172 12.45 -13.42 7.90
CA ARG A 172 12.42 -14.44 8.95
C ARG A 172 12.10 -15.83 8.40
N GLY A 173 12.07 -16.02 7.08
CA GLY A 173 11.83 -17.31 6.44
C GLY A 173 10.37 -17.66 6.21
N TRP A 174 9.43 -16.78 6.59
CA TRP A 174 8.01 -16.97 6.34
C TRP A 174 7.59 -16.53 4.94
N LEU A 175 6.38 -16.91 4.54
CA LEU A 175 5.73 -16.47 3.31
C LEU A 175 4.62 -15.47 3.65
N ALA A 176 4.57 -14.36 2.90
CA ALA A 176 3.44 -13.43 2.95
C ALA A 176 2.58 -13.65 1.70
N LEU A 177 1.41 -14.28 1.86
CA LEU A 177 0.59 -14.73 0.74
C LEU A 177 -0.70 -13.91 0.59
N TYR A 178 -1.15 -13.75 -0.65
CA TYR A 178 -2.46 -13.20 -0.98
C TYR A 178 -3.50 -14.31 -1.09
N ASN A 179 -4.57 -14.22 -0.32
CA ASN A 179 -5.72 -15.12 -0.42
C ASN A 179 -6.89 -14.41 -1.10
N PRO A 180 -7.31 -14.80 -2.32
CA PRO A 180 -8.43 -14.16 -3.02
C PRO A 180 -9.79 -14.37 -2.33
N ALA A 181 -9.91 -15.36 -1.44
CA ALA A 181 -11.12 -15.59 -0.65
C ALA A 181 -11.19 -14.69 0.61
N ALA A 182 -10.08 -14.06 1.01
CA ALA A 182 -10.06 -13.10 2.11
C ALA A 182 -10.47 -11.71 1.58
N VAL A 183 -11.78 -11.45 1.57
CA VAL A 183 -12.37 -10.22 1.04
C VAL A 183 -12.79 -9.30 2.19
N ALA A 184 -12.44 -8.02 2.09
CA ALA A 184 -12.93 -6.96 2.96
C ALA A 184 -13.51 -5.83 2.12
N SER A 185 -14.56 -5.20 2.63
CA SER A 185 -15.22 -4.03 2.04
C SER A 185 -14.86 -2.77 2.83
N GLU A 186 -14.56 -1.70 2.11
CA GLU A 186 -14.25 -0.38 2.67
C GLU A 186 -15.11 0.68 1.97
N LYS A 187 -15.47 1.75 2.68
CA LYS A 187 -16.10 2.93 2.05
C LYS A 187 -15.10 3.59 1.08
N MET A 188 -15.51 4.55 0.25
CA MET A 188 -14.61 5.24 -0.69
C MET A 188 -14.51 6.74 -0.38
N VAL A 189 -13.30 7.30 -0.44
CA VAL A 189 -13.05 8.74 -0.35
C VAL A 189 -13.56 9.42 -1.62
N PRO A 190 -14.35 10.52 -1.52
CA PRO A 190 -15.05 11.06 -2.68
C PRO A 190 -14.28 12.08 -3.55
N SER A 191 -13.07 12.55 -3.19
CA SER A 191 -12.36 13.61 -3.94
C SER A 191 -10.89 13.31 -4.28
N LEU A 192 -10.38 13.86 -5.41
CA LEU A 192 -8.99 13.71 -5.86
C LEU A 192 -8.00 14.49 -4.96
N GLU A 193 -8.43 15.60 -4.39
CA GLU A 193 -7.65 16.42 -3.48
C GLU A 193 -7.51 15.72 -2.12
N GLY A 194 -8.61 15.14 -1.61
CA GLY A 194 -8.59 14.27 -0.44
C GLY A 194 -7.70 13.05 -0.65
N GLU A 195 -7.76 12.47 -1.86
CA GLU A 195 -6.89 11.37 -2.28
C GLU A 195 -5.40 11.77 -2.24
N PHE A 196 -5.03 12.92 -2.79
CA PHE A 196 -3.66 13.42 -2.73
C PHE A 196 -3.18 13.65 -1.29
N ALA A 197 -3.98 14.33 -0.47
CA ALA A 197 -3.64 14.59 0.93
C ALA A 197 -3.43 13.29 1.70
N ARG A 198 -4.32 12.31 1.48
CA ARG A 198 -4.20 10.98 2.06
C ARG A 198 -2.92 10.26 1.60
N LYS A 199 -2.65 10.19 0.30
CA LYS A 199 -1.43 9.53 -0.22
C LYS A 199 -0.16 10.20 0.29
N ARG A 200 -0.12 11.54 0.33
CA ARG A 200 1.03 12.29 0.87
C ARG A 200 1.32 11.87 2.31
N ARG A 201 0.30 11.77 3.18
CA ARG A 201 0.44 11.28 4.56
C ARG A 201 0.89 9.83 4.64
N MET A 202 0.29 8.94 3.84
CA MET A 202 0.70 7.53 3.78
C MET A 202 2.17 7.40 3.34
N MET A 203 2.60 8.21 2.37
CA MET A 203 3.96 8.19 1.88
C MET A 203 4.94 8.75 2.91
N ALA A 204 4.55 9.74 3.72
CA ALA A 204 5.37 10.21 4.84
C ALA A 204 5.70 9.07 5.83
N HIS A 205 4.71 8.22 6.17
CA HIS A 205 4.93 7.00 6.98
C HIS A 205 5.69 5.91 6.22
N THR A 206 5.59 5.86 4.89
CA THR A 206 6.27 4.85 4.07
C THR A 206 7.78 5.06 4.04
N TRP A 207 8.27 6.31 4.01
CA TRP A 207 9.69 6.60 3.90
C TRP A 207 10.58 6.09 5.04
N PRO A 208 10.22 6.19 6.33
CA PRO A 208 10.99 5.56 7.40
C PRO A 208 11.02 4.04 7.23
N ILE A 209 9.96 3.38 6.75
CA ILE A 209 9.98 1.93 6.45
C ILE A 209 10.98 1.60 5.35
N VAL A 210 10.99 2.42 4.29
CA VAL A 210 11.88 2.24 3.14
C VAL A 210 13.34 2.42 3.56
N LEU A 211 13.66 3.53 4.22
CA LEU A 211 15.03 3.98 4.46
C LEU A 211 15.63 3.46 5.78
N GLN A 212 14.81 3.21 6.80
CA GLN A 212 15.24 2.82 8.15
C GLN A 212 14.67 1.45 8.57
N GLY A 213 13.45 1.10 8.15
CA GLY A 213 12.77 -0.16 8.46
C GLY A 213 13.34 -1.39 7.76
N GLY A 214 14.43 -1.24 7.02
CA GLY A 214 15.18 -2.33 6.42
C GLY A 214 14.60 -2.84 5.10
N LEU A 215 13.56 -2.23 4.52
CA LEU A 215 12.98 -2.67 3.25
C LEU A 215 14.04 -2.70 2.12
N LEU A 216 14.91 -1.69 2.04
CA LEU A 216 15.98 -1.60 1.04
C LEU A 216 17.13 -2.59 1.27
N SER A 217 17.31 -3.08 2.49
CA SER A 217 18.38 -4.02 2.79
C SER A 217 18.03 -5.40 2.21
N PRO A 218 18.83 -5.95 1.26
CA PRO A 218 18.54 -7.25 0.66
C PRO A 218 18.82 -8.41 1.60
N ARG A 219 19.43 -8.16 2.77
CA ARG A 219 19.73 -9.19 3.76
C ARG A 219 18.43 -9.85 4.23
N GLY A 220 18.38 -11.18 4.14
CA GLY A 220 17.21 -12.01 4.45
C GLY A 220 16.25 -12.22 3.28
N TYR A 221 16.42 -11.53 2.15
CA TYR A 221 15.63 -11.81 0.95
C TYR A 221 16.29 -12.90 0.10
N GLY A 222 15.47 -13.79 -0.47
CA GLY A 222 15.88 -14.55 -1.65
C GLY A 222 15.94 -13.64 -2.89
N ALA A 223 16.76 -13.97 -3.88
CA ALA A 223 17.00 -13.14 -5.07
C ALA A 223 15.71 -12.69 -5.79
N VAL A 224 14.74 -13.60 -5.91
CA VAL A 224 13.43 -13.31 -6.54
C VAL A 224 12.66 -12.23 -5.75
N TYR A 225 12.62 -12.33 -4.43
CA TYR A 225 11.90 -11.36 -3.61
C TYR A 225 12.63 -10.01 -3.55
N ALA A 226 13.96 -10.01 -3.50
CA ALA A 226 14.75 -8.79 -3.60
C ALA A 226 14.48 -8.05 -4.92
N PHE A 227 14.41 -8.79 -6.04
CA PHE A 227 14.02 -8.24 -7.33
C PHE A 227 12.61 -7.65 -7.32
N MET A 228 11.63 -8.34 -6.71
CA MET A 228 10.26 -7.85 -6.60
C MET A 228 10.18 -6.56 -5.76
N ILE A 229 10.89 -6.49 -4.63
CA ILE A 229 10.98 -5.28 -3.80
C ILE A 229 11.59 -4.12 -4.62
N PHE A 230 12.68 -4.37 -5.32
CA PHE A 230 13.31 -3.34 -6.15
C PHE A 230 12.35 -2.85 -7.25
N SER A 231 11.75 -3.76 -8.00
CA SER A 231 10.93 -3.41 -9.16
C SER A 231 9.56 -2.84 -8.81
N HIS A 232 8.88 -3.39 -7.80
CA HIS A 232 7.52 -2.98 -7.45
C HIS A 232 7.45 -1.86 -6.41
N ARG A 233 8.45 -1.77 -5.52
CA ARG A 233 8.46 -0.77 -4.45
C ARG A 233 9.46 0.32 -4.75
N VAL A 234 10.75 0.00 -4.79
CA VAL A 234 11.82 1.01 -4.90
C VAL A 234 11.66 1.85 -6.16
N LEU A 235 11.55 1.23 -7.34
CA LEU A 235 11.42 1.97 -8.60
C LEU A 235 10.15 2.82 -8.68
N ARG A 236 9.05 2.34 -8.09
CA ARG A 236 7.81 3.13 -7.99
C ARG A 236 8.00 4.33 -7.06
N TYR A 237 8.64 4.15 -5.91
CA TYR A 237 8.86 5.23 -4.96
C TYR A 237 9.81 6.31 -5.48
N ILE A 238 10.80 5.95 -6.31
CA ILE A 238 11.71 6.94 -6.90
C ILE A 238 11.22 7.56 -8.22
N THR A 239 10.07 7.11 -8.75
CA THR A 239 9.49 7.60 -10.01
C THR A 239 9.40 9.14 -10.11
N PRO A 240 8.97 9.92 -9.09
CA PRO A 240 8.96 11.38 -9.21
C PRO A 240 10.35 11.95 -9.53
N PHE A 241 11.41 11.43 -8.93
CA PHE A 241 12.78 11.89 -9.16
C PHE A 241 13.28 11.48 -10.55
N LEU A 242 12.91 10.28 -11.02
CA LEU A 242 13.23 9.85 -12.39
C LEU A 242 12.59 10.76 -13.43
N HIS A 243 11.35 11.23 -13.21
CA HIS A 243 10.71 12.22 -14.10
C HIS A 243 11.47 13.55 -14.12
N LEU A 244 11.86 14.06 -12.96
CA LEU A 244 12.65 15.30 -12.88
C LEU A 244 13.99 15.18 -13.60
N VAL A 245 14.69 14.05 -13.42
CA VAL A 245 15.95 13.76 -14.13
C VAL A 245 15.71 13.65 -15.64
N ALA A 246 14.67 12.92 -16.06
CA ALA A 246 14.32 12.79 -17.47
C ALA A 246 13.97 14.14 -18.11
N LEU A 247 13.21 15.00 -17.40
CA LEU A 247 12.86 16.33 -17.88
C LEU A 247 14.08 17.25 -17.99
N GLY A 248 14.90 17.32 -16.93
CA GLY A 248 16.09 18.16 -16.91
C GLY A 248 17.10 17.77 -17.99
N THR A 249 17.33 16.46 -18.17
CA THR A 249 18.20 15.95 -19.24
C THR A 249 17.60 16.16 -20.63
N ALA A 250 16.28 16.02 -20.80
CA ALA A 250 15.63 16.31 -22.08
C ALA A 250 15.74 17.80 -22.48
N ILE A 251 15.57 18.72 -21.53
CA ILE A 251 15.75 20.16 -21.77
C ILE A 251 17.21 20.45 -22.18
N ALA A 252 18.19 19.89 -21.47
CA ALA A 252 19.61 20.06 -21.78
C ALA A 252 20.00 19.50 -23.17
N LEU A 253 19.26 18.50 -23.66
CA LEU A 253 19.50 17.83 -24.94
C LEU A 253 18.54 18.27 -26.06
N ILE A 254 17.70 19.30 -25.83
CA ILE A 254 16.59 19.64 -26.72
C ILE A 254 17.00 19.89 -28.18
N GLY A 255 18.20 20.45 -28.39
CA GLY A 255 18.77 20.69 -29.73
C GLY A 255 19.42 19.47 -30.40
N GLN A 256 19.54 18.34 -29.71
CA GLN A 256 20.23 17.14 -30.21
C GLN A 256 19.29 16.14 -30.90
N GLY A 257 17.98 16.40 -30.95
CA GLY A 257 17.03 15.56 -31.67
C GLY A 257 15.58 15.70 -31.21
N TRP A 258 14.64 15.33 -32.09
CA TRP A 258 13.21 15.49 -31.86
C TRP A 258 12.67 14.71 -30.65
N VAL A 259 13.33 13.61 -30.26
CA VAL A 259 12.89 12.78 -29.12
C VAL A 259 12.93 13.57 -27.81
N TYR A 260 13.92 14.45 -27.62
CA TYR A 260 14.03 15.27 -26.42
C TYR A 260 12.96 16.36 -26.39
N ILE A 261 12.65 16.97 -27.55
CA ILE A 261 11.52 17.89 -27.70
C ILE A 261 10.21 17.18 -27.35
N ALA A 262 9.98 15.99 -27.92
CA ALA A 262 8.79 15.20 -27.64
C ALA A 262 8.67 14.86 -26.15
N ALA A 263 9.76 14.50 -25.47
CA ALA A 263 9.76 14.23 -24.04
C ALA A 263 9.35 15.45 -23.21
N VAL A 264 9.88 16.64 -23.52
CA VAL A 264 9.49 17.90 -22.85
C VAL A 264 8.01 18.22 -23.10
N VAL A 265 7.56 18.10 -24.35
CA VAL A 265 6.17 18.38 -24.75
C VAL A 265 5.21 17.41 -24.07
N ILE A 266 5.51 16.11 -24.04
CA ILE A 266 4.65 15.10 -23.42
C ILE A 266 4.53 15.34 -21.91
N GLN A 267 5.66 15.56 -21.22
CA GLN A 267 5.63 15.85 -19.78
C GLN A 267 4.90 17.16 -19.49
N GLY A 268 5.16 18.22 -20.28
CA GLY A 268 4.44 19.48 -20.18
C GLY A 268 2.94 19.32 -20.40
N ALA A 269 2.52 18.55 -21.40
CA ALA A 269 1.11 18.28 -21.69
C ALA A 269 0.42 17.50 -20.55
N VAL A 270 1.10 16.54 -19.92
CA VAL A 270 0.57 15.82 -18.75
C VAL A 270 0.38 16.76 -17.56
N LEU A 271 1.36 17.64 -17.28
CA LEU A 271 1.27 18.62 -16.20
C LEU A 271 0.16 19.65 -16.46
N LEU A 272 0.11 20.22 -17.67
CA LEU A 272 -0.94 21.15 -18.08
C LEU A 272 -2.31 20.48 -18.04
N GLY A 273 -2.40 19.23 -18.48
CA GLY A 273 -3.64 18.45 -18.41
C GLY A 273 -4.10 18.20 -16.98
N ALA A 274 -3.18 17.92 -16.06
CA ALA A 274 -3.47 17.76 -14.63
C ALA A 274 -3.97 19.06 -13.98
N LEU A 275 -3.45 20.22 -14.40
CA LEU A 275 -3.93 21.53 -13.98
C LEU A 275 -5.31 21.84 -14.58
N ALA A 276 -5.49 21.63 -15.88
CA ALA A 276 -6.74 21.83 -16.60
C ALA A 276 -7.88 20.97 -16.04
N ALA A 277 -7.58 19.77 -15.53
CA ALA A 277 -8.55 18.89 -14.88
C ALA A 277 -9.24 19.51 -13.65
N ALA A 278 -8.66 20.55 -13.05
CA ALA A 278 -9.31 21.31 -11.97
C ALA A 278 -10.50 22.14 -12.47
N LEU A 279 -10.50 22.51 -13.76
CA LEU A 279 -11.52 23.33 -14.41
C LEU A 279 -12.43 22.50 -15.32
N ILE A 280 -11.86 21.50 -16.01
CA ILE A 280 -12.52 20.73 -17.05
C ILE A 280 -12.53 19.25 -16.66
N ARG A 281 -13.72 18.70 -16.37
CA ARG A 281 -13.90 17.30 -15.96
C ARG A 281 -13.92 16.34 -17.15
N TRP A 282 -12.84 16.34 -17.93
CA TRP A 282 -12.65 15.40 -19.05
C TRP A 282 -11.78 14.21 -18.62
N ARG A 283 -12.16 12.98 -18.98
CA ARG A 283 -11.55 11.74 -18.45
C ARG A 283 -10.03 11.67 -18.64
N PRO A 284 -9.44 12.00 -19.81
CA PRO A 284 -7.98 12.02 -19.97
C PRO A 284 -7.27 13.01 -19.04
N LEU A 285 -7.86 14.19 -18.80
CA LEU A 285 -7.31 15.19 -17.88
C LEU A 285 -7.36 14.69 -16.43
N LEU A 286 -8.46 14.03 -16.05
CA LEU A 286 -8.59 13.42 -14.72
C LEU A 286 -7.57 12.28 -14.51
N ILE A 287 -7.28 11.48 -15.54
CA ILE A 287 -6.22 10.46 -15.49
C ILE A 287 -4.85 11.12 -15.33
N ALA A 288 -4.56 12.18 -16.09
CA ALA A 288 -3.33 12.94 -15.95
C ALA A 288 -3.20 13.55 -14.55
N ARG A 289 -4.28 14.14 -14.01
CA ARG A 289 -4.34 14.68 -12.65
C ARG A 289 -4.07 13.60 -11.60
N TYR A 290 -4.74 12.46 -11.68
CA TYR A 290 -4.53 11.34 -10.76
C TYR A 290 -3.08 10.83 -10.81
N TYR A 291 -2.51 10.68 -12.01
CA TYR A 291 -1.12 10.27 -12.19
C TYR A 291 -0.12 11.26 -11.57
N VAL A 292 -0.28 12.56 -11.88
CA VAL A 292 0.59 13.62 -11.35
C VAL A 292 0.47 13.70 -9.83
N LEU A 293 -0.74 13.71 -9.27
CA LEU A 293 -0.95 13.79 -7.82
C LEU A 293 -0.39 12.55 -7.10
N THR A 294 -0.64 11.35 -7.62
CA THR A 294 -0.09 10.11 -7.05
C THR A 294 1.43 10.12 -7.07
N THR A 295 2.04 10.51 -8.20
CA THR A 295 3.50 10.59 -8.34
C THR A 295 4.09 11.67 -7.45
N ALA A 296 3.47 12.85 -7.37
CA ALA A 296 3.92 13.96 -6.53
C ALA A 296 3.80 13.63 -5.03
N SER A 297 2.81 12.82 -4.63
CA SER A 297 2.60 12.44 -3.23
C SER A 297 3.80 11.68 -2.64
N LEU A 298 4.54 10.94 -3.46
CA LEU A 298 5.76 10.25 -3.06
C LEU A 298 6.86 11.23 -2.64
N ALA A 299 7.13 12.24 -3.46
CA ALA A 299 8.14 13.27 -3.18
C ALA A 299 7.68 14.20 -2.04
N ALA A 300 6.40 14.59 -2.02
CA ALA A 300 5.83 15.43 -0.98
C ALA A 300 5.85 14.73 0.39
N GLY A 301 5.51 13.43 0.44
CA GLY A 301 5.60 12.65 1.67
C GLY A 301 7.04 12.50 2.18
N LEU A 302 8.02 12.36 1.28
CA LEU A 302 9.44 12.34 1.66
C LEU A 302 9.84 13.65 2.33
N TRP A 303 9.46 14.76 1.70
CA TRP A 303 9.73 16.10 2.21
C TRP A 303 9.12 16.35 3.59
N ASP A 304 7.86 15.93 3.79
CA ASP A 304 7.18 16.07 5.07
C ASP A 304 7.91 15.34 6.18
N TRP A 305 8.25 14.07 5.95
CA TRP A 305 8.99 13.26 6.90
C TRP A 305 10.37 13.85 7.21
N LEU A 306 11.12 14.28 6.19
CA LEU A 306 12.45 14.88 6.40
C LEU A 306 12.39 16.20 7.18
N ARG A 307 11.32 16.97 7.05
CA ARG A 307 11.18 18.25 7.76
C ARG A 307 10.60 18.13 9.16
N HIS A 308 9.61 17.26 9.35
CA HIS A 308 8.78 17.26 10.56
C HIS A 308 8.78 15.92 11.28
N GLY A 309 9.39 14.87 10.72
CA GLY A 309 9.21 13.50 11.20
C GLY A 309 7.82 12.96 10.87
N VAL A 310 7.44 11.86 11.52
CA VAL A 310 6.08 11.32 11.47
C VAL A 310 5.68 10.89 12.87
N ASP A 311 4.51 11.36 13.32
CA ASP A 311 3.89 10.84 14.53
C ASP A 311 3.19 9.50 14.24
N PRO A 312 3.07 8.59 15.22
CA PRO A 312 2.37 7.31 15.04
C PRO A 312 0.87 7.42 14.72
N GLY A 313 0.24 8.56 15.06
CA GLY A 313 -1.20 8.81 14.90
C GLY A 313 -1.54 9.76 13.75
N TRP A 314 -2.79 9.77 13.30
CA TRP A 314 -3.25 10.74 12.29
C TRP A 314 -4.72 11.16 12.45
N GLU A 315 -5.10 12.19 11.68
CA GLU A 315 -6.48 12.65 11.53
C GLU A 315 -7.13 12.13 10.23
N PRO A 316 -8.29 11.46 10.30
CA PRO A 316 -8.99 10.95 9.11
C PRO A 316 -9.18 12.06 8.05
N ALA A 317 -9.12 11.71 6.77
CA ALA A 317 -9.47 12.66 5.71
C ALA A 317 -10.98 12.98 5.77
N GLU A 318 -11.36 14.23 5.48
CA GLU A 318 -12.78 14.60 5.35
C GLU A 318 -13.51 13.65 4.39
N GLY A 319 -14.65 13.10 4.84
CA GLY A 319 -15.50 12.22 4.04
C GLY A 319 -15.21 10.71 4.14
N THR A 320 -14.35 10.25 5.05
CA THR A 320 -14.18 8.80 5.35
C THR A 320 -15.17 8.25 6.39
N ARG A 321 -16.21 9.00 6.75
CA ARG A 321 -17.22 8.60 7.74
C ARG A 321 -18.36 7.83 7.08
#